data_AF-A0A140K506-F1
#
_entry.id   AF-A0A140K506-F1
#
_cell.length_a   1.000
_cell.length_b   1.000
_cell.length_c   1.000
_cell.angle_alpha   90.00
_cell.angle_beta   90.00
_cell.angle_gamma   90.00
#
_symmetry.space_group_name_H-M   'P 1'
#
loop_
_entity.id
_entity.type
_entity.pdbx_description
1 polymer ?
#
loop_
_entity_poly.entity_id
_entity_poly.type
_entity_poly.pdbx_seq_one_letter_code
_entity_poly.pdbx_strand_id
1 'polypeptide(L)'
;MLKLKNLLVNLLIVVLIVLASDLMFITQAKALTQDFQWTGSTGYSAKATFTYDQTTATKIISEKGTGRTNQLKSLVVTFYNPTGETIHQYENVVNGKTQGNYFEFHFDTATQKLFGNIDLGGELSGELFLKGTVNQQLSLIEIKPSGEEHLIDSDAIASFAAEKN
;
A
#
# COMPACT_ATOMS: atom_id res chain seq x y z
N MET A 1 -65.20 -14.51 -5.13
CA MET A 1 -63.90 -15.23 -5.21
C MET A 1 -62.82 -14.48 -6.02
N LEU A 2 -63.13 -13.91 -7.19
CA LEU A 2 -62.14 -13.25 -8.06
C LEU A 2 -61.41 -12.06 -7.41
N LYS A 3 -62.11 -11.23 -6.62
CA LYS A 3 -61.53 -10.08 -5.89
C LYS A 3 -60.56 -10.48 -4.77
N LEU A 4 -60.82 -11.59 -4.06
CA LEU A 4 -59.96 -12.08 -2.99
C LEU A 4 -58.67 -12.70 -3.53
N LYS A 5 -58.76 -13.42 -4.67
CA LYS A 5 -57.58 -13.93 -5.39
C LYS A 5 -56.67 -12.79 -5.87
N ASN A 6 -57.23 -11.72 -6.46
CA ASN A 6 -56.42 -10.59 -6.91
C ASN A 6 -55.80 -9.80 -5.73
N LEU A 7 -56.51 -9.70 -4.59
CA LEU A 7 -55.97 -9.10 -3.38
C LEU A 7 -54.78 -9.90 -2.82
N LEU A 8 -54.91 -11.23 -2.76
CA LEU A 8 -53.86 -12.13 -2.28
C LEU A 8 -52.65 -12.15 -3.22
N VAL A 9 -52.86 -12.13 -4.54
CA VAL A 9 -51.79 -12.07 -5.54
C VAL A 9 -51.03 -10.74 -5.44
N ASN A 10 -51.74 -9.61 -5.30
CA ASN A 10 -51.09 -8.30 -5.14
C ASN A 10 -50.32 -8.21 -3.81
N LEU A 11 -50.85 -8.77 -2.72
CA LEU A 11 -50.16 -8.80 -1.44
C LEU A 11 -48.87 -9.64 -1.52
N LEU A 12 -48.92 -10.78 -2.22
CA LEU A 12 -47.76 -11.65 -2.42
C LEU A 12 -46.65 -10.96 -3.23
N ILE A 13 -47.02 -10.21 -4.27
CA ILE A 13 -46.09 -9.44 -5.10
C ILE A 13 -45.42 -8.33 -4.28
N VAL A 14 -46.19 -7.60 -3.46
CA VAL A 14 -45.64 -6.52 -2.62
C VAL A 14 -44.67 -7.07 -1.57
N VAL A 15 -44.98 -8.21 -0.94
CA VAL A 15 -44.07 -8.86 0.02
C VAL A 15 -42.77 -9.32 -0.64
N LEU A 16 -42.84 -9.87 -1.86
CA LEU A 16 -41.65 -10.28 -2.62
C LEU A 16 -40.75 -9.10 -3.02
N ILE A 17 -41.34 -7.95 -3.37
CA ILE A 17 -40.59 -6.74 -3.71
C ILE A 17 -39.89 -6.17 -2.47
N VAL A 18 -40.56 -6.12 -1.31
CA VAL A 18 -39.99 -5.61 -0.05
C VAL A 18 -38.87 -6.52 0.47
N LEU A 19 -39.03 -7.85 0.37
CA LEU A 19 -37.97 -8.80 0.75
C LEU A 19 -36.74 -8.74 -0.18
N ALA A 20 -36.91 -8.33 -1.43
CA ALA A 20 -35.80 -8.19 -2.39
C ALA A 20 -34.99 -6.90 -2.19
N SER A 21 -35.56 -5.87 -1.56
CA SER A 21 -34.89 -4.57 -1.36
C SER A 21 -33.89 -4.51 -0.20
N ASP A 22 -33.89 -5.50 0.70
CA ASP A 22 -33.09 -5.45 1.94
C ASP A 22 -31.68 -6.07 1.82
N LEU A 23 -31.23 -6.48 0.63
CA LEU A 23 -30.03 -7.32 0.45
C LEU A 23 -28.88 -6.68 -0.34
N MET A 24 -28.75 -5.36 -0.31
CA MET A 24 -27.51 -4.70 -0.76
C MET A 24 -27.06 -3.65 0.26
N PHE A 25 -26.47 -4.12 1.36
CA PHE A 25 -25.54 -3.29 2.12
C PHE A 25 -24.29 -3.10 1.29
N ILE A 26 -24.28 -2.09 0.41
CA ILE A 26 -23.04 -1.60 -0.18
C ILE A 26 -22.30 -0.91 0.96
N THR A 27 -21.40 -1.63 1.63
CA THR A 27 -20.44 -1.01 2.54
C THR A 27 -19.60 -0.07 1.69
N GLN A 28 -19.77 1.24 1.88
CA GLN A 28 -18.88 2.22 1.25
C GLN A 28 -17.46 1.85 1.67
N ALA A 29 -16.61 1.53 0.69
CA ALA A 29 -15.21 1.22 0.93
C ALA A 29 -14.60 2.43 1.65
N LYS A 30 -14.19 2.24 2.92
CA LYS A 30 -13.47 3.26 3.66
C LYS A 30 -12.00 3.14 3.29
N ALA A 31 -11.62 3.80 2.20
CA ALA A 31 -10.22 3.94 1.84
C ALA A 31 -9.51 4.81 2.90
N LEU A 32 -8.50 4.24 3.55
CA LEU A 32 -7.65 4.97 4.48
C LEU A 32 -6.35 5.36 3.76
N THR A 33 -5.96 6.62 3.87
CA THR A 33 -4.67 7.11 3.38
C THR A 33 -3.65 7.08 4.51
N GLN A 34 -2.45 6.57 4.21
CA GLN A 34 -1.34 6.49 5.14
C GLN A 34 -0.06 7.02 4.49
N ASP A 35 0.75 7.69 5.29
CA ASP A 35 2.03 8.26 4.90
C ASP A 35 3.17 7.58 5.67
N PHE A 36 4.18 7.15 4.95
CA PHE A 36 5.47 6.75 5.49
C PHE A 36 6.54 7.74 5.01
N GLN A 37 7.48 8.08 5.90
CA GLN A 37 8.61 8.94 5.60
C GLN A 37 9.89 8.27 6.04
N TRP A 38 10.91 8.36 5.19
CA TRP A 38 12.26 7.92 5.47
C TRP A 38 13.24 9.05 5.17
N THR A 39 14.26 9.21 6.00
CA THR A 39 15.34 10.17 5.81
C THR A 39 16.67 9.46 6.02
N GLY A 40 17.52 9.50 5.01
CA GLY A 40 18.87 8.95 5.05
C GLY A 40 19.84 9.83 5.84
N SER A 41 21.04 9.29 6.08
CA SER A 41 22.07 9.94 6.89
C SER A 41 22.64 11.21 6.24
N THR A 42 22.55 11.32 4.91
CA THR A 42 23.05 12.48 4.16
C THR A 42 21.95 13.48 3.77
N GLY A 43 20.70 13.24 4.21
CA GLY A 43 19.57 14.14 4.04
C GLY A 43 18.66 13.84 2.85
N TYR A 44 18.97 12.85 2.02
CA TYR A 44 18.00 12.34 1.06
C TYR A 44 16.79 11.78 1.80
N SER A 45 15.60 11.89 1.21
CA SER A 45 14.39 11.38 1.84
C SER A 45 13.42 10.77 0.83
N ALA A 46 12.52 9.94 1.35
CA ALA A 46 11.45 9.33 0.60
C ALA A 46 10.13 9.47 1.37
N LYS A 47 9.05 9.77 0.65
CA LYS A 47 7.68 9.74 1.16
C LYS A 47 6.89 8.70 0.37
N ALA A 48 6.33 7.70 1.05
CA ALA A 48 5.38 6.78 0.46
C ALA A 48 3.97 7.10 0.97
N THR A 49 3.04 7.40 0.06
CA THR A 49 1.62 7.59 0.36
C THR A 49 0.84 6.46 -0.27
N PHE A 50 0.08 5.73 0.54
CA PHE A 50 -0.69 4.57 0.09
C PHE A 50 -2.10 4.56 0.64
N THR A 51 -2.97 3.83 -0.05
CA THR A 51 -4.35 3.63 0.36
C THR A 51 -4.70 2.15 0.41
N TYR A 52 -5.55 1.78 1.36
CA TYR A 52 -6.14 0.44 1.46
C TYR A 52 -7.58 0.54 1.98
N ASP A 53 -8.39 -0.47 1.72
CA ASP A 53 -9.76 -0.53 2.22
C ASP A 53 -9.76 -1.08 3.66
N GLN A 54 -10.06 -0.24 4.63
CA GLN A 54 -10.07 -0.61 6.04
C GLN A 54 -11.11 -1.69 6.36
N THR A 55 -12.20 -1.78 5.59
CA THR A 55 -13.30 -2.71 5.88
C THR A 55 -12.95 -4.15 5.56
N THR A 56 -12.02 -4.35 4.63
CA THR A 56 -11.58 -5.66 4.15
C THR A 56 -10.15 -5.98 4.56
N ALA A 57 -9.40 -5.01 5.07
CA ALA A 57 -8.01 -5.18 5.46
C ALA A 57 -7.82 -6.19 6.59
N THR A 58 -6.91 -7.11 6.34
CA THR A 58 -6.32 -7.98 7.36
C THR A 58 -5.42 -7.17 8.31
N LYS A 59 -5.05 -7.78 9.45
CA LYS A 59 -4.09 -7.18 10.40
C LYS A 59 -2.76 -6.81 9.72
N ILE A 60 -2.34 -7.64 8.77
CA ILE A 60 -1.12 -7.46 7.99
C ILE A 60 -1.49 -7.36 6.51
N ILE A 61 -1.00 -6.31 5.86
CA ILE A 61 -0.98 -6.20 4.40
C ILE A 61 0.43 -6.60 3.97
N SER A 62 0.54 -7.55 3.06
CA SER A 62 1.81 -7.99 2.49
C SER A 62 1.62 -8.22 1.01
N GLU A 63 2.36 -7.47 0.22
CA GLU A 63 2.27 -7.47 -1.24
C GLU A 63 3.67 -7.60 -1.80
N LYS A 64 3.86 -8.46 -2.81
CA LYS A 64 5.15 -8.69 -3.44
C LYS A 64 5.00 -9.02 -4.92
N GLY A 65 5.89 -8.47 -5.72
CA GLY A 65 5.93 -8.68 -7.16
C GLY A 65 4.78 -8.00 -7.90
N THR A 66 4.70 -8.31 -9.19
CA THR A 66 3.71 -7.72 -10.10
C THR A 66 2.33 -8.39 -9.98
N GLY A 67 1.27 -7.64 -10.24
CA GLY A 67 -0.09 -8.18 -10.33
C GLY A 67 -1.11 -7.45 -9.48
N ARG A 68 -2.27 -8.08 -9.28
CA ARG A 68 -3.33 -7.52 -8.42
C ARG A 68 -2.91 -7.63 -6.96
N THR A 69 -3.03 -6.54 -6.24
CA THR A 69 -2.84 -6.51 -4.79
C THR A 69 -4.08 -7.08 -4.11
N ASN A 70 -3.87 -7.64 -2.91
CA ASN A 70 -4.97 -8.15 -2.10
C ASN A 70 -5.74 -7.02 -1.44
N GLN A 71 -5.02 -6.05 -0.85
CA GLN A 71 -5.62 -5.01 -0.01
C GLN A 71 -5.23 -3.59 -0.41
N LEU A 72 -4.02 -3.40 -0.93
CA LEU A 72 -3.55 -2.08 -1.35
C LEU A 72 -4.37 -1.57 -2.55
N LYS A 73 -4.73 -0.29 -2.59
CA LYS A 73 -5.45 0.33 -3.70
C LYS A 73 -4.57 1.28 -4.50
N SER A 74 -3.73 2.03 -3.81
CA SER A 74 -2.69 2.84 -4.44
C SER A 74 -1.45 2.88 -3.56
N LEU A 75 -0.29 3.08 -4.17
CA LEU A 75 0.95 3.45 -3.50
C LEU A 75 1.75 4.32 -4.45
N VAL A 76 2.13 5.49 -3.99
CA VAL A 76 3.04 6.41 -4.66
C VAL A 76 4.23 6.63 -3.73
N VAL A 77 5.44 6.52 -4.27
CA VAL A 77 6.66 6.91 -3.57
C VAL A 77 7.30 8.10 -4.27
N THR A 78 7.64 9.13 -3.50
CA THR A 78 8.33 10.33 -3.96
C THR A 78 9.67 10.42 -3.26
N PHE A 79 10.74 10.63 -4.03
CA PHE A 79 12.10 10.81 -3.55
C PHE A 79 12.49 12.27 -3.61
N TYR A 80 13.27 12.72 -2.62
CA TYR A 80 13.73 14.08 -2.48
C TYR A 80 15.24 14.12 -2.25
N ASN A 81 15.88 15.15 -2.81
CA ASN A 81 17.28 15.45 -2.51
C ASN A 81 17.43 16.13 -1.13
N PRO A 82 18.66 16.36 -0.64
CA PRO A 82 18.89 16.99 0.66
C PRO A 82 18.39 18.43 0.80
N THR A 83 18.12 19.14 -0.31
CA THR A 83 17.50 20.49 -0.27
C THR A 83 15.98 20.42 -0.19
N GLY A 84 15.39 19.22 -0.24
CA GLY A 84 13.94 18.99 -0.17
C GLY A 84 13.23 19.05 -1.53
N GLU A 85 13.97 19.15 -2.63
CA GLU A 85 13.40 19.13 -3.97
C GLU A 85 13.10 17.69 -4.40
N THR A 86 11.94 17.50 -5.04
CA THR A 86 11.59 16.20 -5.62
C THR A 86 12.54 15.85 -6.75
N ILE A 87 13.14 14.67 -6.68
CA ILE A 87 13.99 14.11 -7.75
C ILE A 87 13.22 13.11 -8.61
N HIS A 88 12.42 12.25 -7.99
CA HIS A 88 11.62 11.24 -8.70
C HIS A 88 10.31 10.92 -7.97
N GLN A 89 9.32 10.44 -8.72
CA GLN A 89 8.08 9.90 -8.18
C GLN A 89 7.67 8.67 -8.98
N TYR A 90 7.24 7.61 -8.27
CA TYR A 90 6.82 6.36 -8.86
C TYR A 90 5.46 5.93 -8.32
N GLU A 91 4.58 5.49 -9.21
CA GLU A 91 3.30 4.88 -8.86
C GLU A 91 3.48 3.37 -8.75
N ASN A 92 3.95 2.87 -7.60
CA ASN A 92 4.17 1.43 -7.44
C ASN A 92 2.87 0.63 -7.53
N VAL A 93 1.74 1.18 -7.07
CA VAL A 93 0.41 0.55 -7.16
C VAL A 93 -0.62 1.54 -7.66
N VAL A 94 -1.37 1.14 -8.69
CA VAL A 94 -2.47 1.92 -9.30
C VAL A 94 -3.70 1.03 -9.40
N ASN A 95 -4.84 1.50 -8.86
CA ASN A 95 -6.11 0.78 -8.89
C ASN A 95 -6.03 -0.68 -8.40
N GLY A 96 -5.24 -0.91 -7.34
CA GLY A 96 -5.01 -2.23 -6.75
C GLY A 96 -4.19 -3.17 -7.66
N LYS A 97 -3.31 -2.61 -8.47
CA LYS A 97 -2.36 -3.37 -9.29
C LYS A 97 -0.96 -2.80 -9.15
N THR A 98 -0.02 -3.66 -8.81
CA THR A 98 1.41 -3.35 -8.78
C THR A 98 1.94 -3.15 -10.20
N GLN A 99 2.77 -2.13 -10.39
CA GLN A 99 3.35 -1.78 -11.69
C GLN A 99 4.72 -2.42 -11.95
N GLY A 100 5.51 -2.72 -10.91
CA GLY A 100 6.86 -3.33 -11.02
C GLY A 100 6.94 -4.78 -10.55
N ASN A 101 8.00 -5.48 -10.95
CA ASN A 101 8.34 -6.84 -10.52
C ASN A 101 9.12 -6.87 -9.20
N TYR A 102 9.87 -5.81 -8.88
CA TYR A 102 10.71 -5.75 -7.68
C TYR A 102 9.97 -5.31 -6.42
N PHE A 103 8.70 -4.93 -6.53
CA PHE A 103 7.89 -4.43 -5.43
C PHE A 103 7.82 -5.39 -4.24
N GLU A 104 8.09 -4.88 -3.03
CA GLU A 104 7.85 -5.57 -1.77
C GLU A 104 7.35 -4.56 -0.73
N PHE A 105 6.22 -4.85 -0.10
CA PHE A 105 5.56 -3.94 0.84
C PHE A 105 4.87 -4.72 1.96
N HIS A 106 5.15 -4.33 3.20
CA HIS A 106 4.52 -4.91 4.38
C HIS A 106 4.09 -3.83 5.38
N PHE A 107 2.84 -3.89 5.79
CA PHE A 107 2.23 -2.91 6.69
C PHE A 107 1.33 -3.60 7.72
N ASP A 108 1.52 -3.25 8.99
CA ASP A 108 0.65 -3.70 10.08
C ASP A 108 -0.43 -2.64 10.32
N THR A 109 -1.69 -2.98 10.04
CA THR A 109 -2.84 -2.07 10.14
C THR A 109 -3.23 -1.76 11.58
N ALA A 110 -2.81 -2.57 12.55
CA ALA A 110 -3.06 -2.34 13.97
C ALA A 110 -2.07 -1.32 14.57
N THR A 111 -0.79 -1.43 14.20
CA THR A 111 0.26 -0.51 14.68
C THR A 111 0.46 0.69 13.77
N GLN A 112 -0.07 0.63 12.54
CA GLN A 112 0.13 1.60 11.47
C GLN A 112 1.60 1.83 11.13
N LYS A 113 2.37 0.73 11.06
CA LYS A 113 3.81 0.78 10.76
C LYS A 113 4.17 -0.17 9.63
N LEU A 114 5.11 0.27 8.80
CA LEU A 114 5.85 -0.64 7.94
C LEU A 114 6.74 -1.55 8.77
N PHE A 115 7.02 -2.74 8.25
CA PHE A 115 7.92 -3.71 8.87
C PHE A 115 8.54 -4.61 7.81
N GLY A 116 9.53 -5.42 8.20
CA GLY A 116 10.13 -6.40 7.28
C GLY A 116 10.88 -5.76 6.12
N ASN A 117 11.06 -6.53 5.04
CA ASN A 117 11.69 -6.03 3.84
C ASN A 117 10.75 -5.06 3.12
N ILE A 118 11.29 -4.02 2.51
CA ILE A 118 10.56 -3.22 1.52
C ILE A 118 11.43 -3.05 0.29
N ASP A 119 10.78 -2.85 -0.85
CA ASP A 119 11.39 -2.48 -2.11
C ASP A 119 10.36 -1.64 -2.89
N LEU A 120 10.58 -0.32 -2.87
CA LEU A 120 9.68 0.70 -3.41
C LEU A 120 10.44 1.62 -4.34
N GLY A 121 9.86 1.98 -5.48
CA GLY A 121 10.47 2.91 -6.43
C GLY A 121 10.38 2.45 -7.86
N GLY A 122 11.51 2.43 -8.55
CA GLY A 122 11.62 2.07 -9.95
C GLY A 122 11.33 0.60 -10.28
N GLU A 123 11.61 0.27 -11.52
CA GLU A 123 11.57 -1.06 -12.13
C GLU A 123 12.76 -1.29 -13.08
N LEU A 124 13.34 -0.21 -13.62
CA LEU A 124 14.35 -0.22 -14.65
C LEU A 124 15.70 0.27 -14.13
N SER A 125 16.74 0.00 -14.92
CA SER A 125 18.04 0.64 -14.71
C SER A 125 17.96 2.15 -14.91
N GLY A 126 18.67 2.90 -14.08
CA GLY A 126 18.67 4.36 -13.98
C GLY A 126 17.61 4.89 -13.03
N GLU A 127 16.81 4.01 -12.42
CA GLU A 127 15.75 4.41 -11.49
C GLU A 127 16.16 4.20 -10.04
N LEU A 128 15.43 4.89 -9.16
CA LEU A 128 15.68 4.93 -7.73
C LEU A 128 14.80 3.95 -6.96
N PHE A 129 15.38 3.33 -5.95
CA PHE A 129 14.71 2.37 -5.08
C PHE A 129 14.99 2.70 -3.62
N LEU A 130 13.95 2.68 -2.78
CA LEU A 130 14.08 2.54 -1.33
C LEU A 130 13.93 1.06 -1.01
N LYS A 131 15.03 0.44 -0.56
CA LYS A 131 15.04 -0.99 -0.24
C LYS A 131 15.75 -1.31 1.06
N GLY A 132 15.44 -2.48 1.62
CA GLY A 132 16.09 -3.01 2.81
C GLY A 132 15.07 -3.49 3.84
N THR A 133 15.49 -3.58 5.09
CA THR A 133 14.62 -4.06 6.18
C THR A 133 14.30 -2.93 7.15
N VAL A 134 13.02 -2.63 7.31
CA VAL A 134 12.52 -1.61 8.24
C VAL A 134 13.01 -1.93 9.68
N ASN A 135 13.53 -0.92 10.37
CA ASN A 135 14.16 -1.00 11.69
C ASN A 135 15.50 -1.77 11.74
N GLN A 136 16.08 -2.15 10.61
CA GLN A 136 17.47 -2.63 10.55
C GLN A 136 18.31 -1.66 9.72
N GLN A 137 17.99 -1.55 8.42
CA GLN A 137 18.59 -0.58 7.52
C GLN A 137 17.74 -0.46 6.25
N LEU A 138 17.45 0.76 5.85
CA LEU A 138 16.92 1.10 4.54
C LEU A 138 17.95 1.93 3.78
N SER A 139 17.98 1.74 2.47
CA SER A 139 18.91 2.40 1.56
C SER A 139 18.16 2.95 0.36
N LEU A 140 18.49 4.18 0.00
CA LEU A 140 18.22 4.75 -1.30
C LEU A 140 19.33 4.32 -2.24
N ILE A 141 18.96 3.62 -3.30
CA ILE A 141 19.90 3.15 -4.32
C ILE A 141 19.44 3.56 -5.72
N GLU A 142 20.38 3.58 -6.65
CA GLU A 142 20.12 3.59 -8.09
C GLU A 142 20.59 2.25 -8.68
N ILE A 143 19.83 1.67 -9.60
CA ILE A 143 20.29 0.51 -10.37
C ILE A 143 20.98 1.00 -11.63
N LYS A 144 22.30 0.87 -11.76
CA LYS A 144 23.01 1.29 -12.98
C LYS A 144 22.55 0.47 -14.20
N PRO A 145 22.76 0.94 -15.44
CA PRO A 145 22.53 0.15 -16.66
C PRO A 145 23.23 -1.22 -16.70
N SER A 146 24.30 -1.39 -15.92
CA SER A 146 24.99 -2.67 -15.73
C SER A 146 24.23 -3.67 -14.85
N GLY A 147 23.16 -3.25 -14.16
CA GLY A 147 22.47 -4.01 -13.12
C GLY A 147 23.12 -3.91 -11.74
N GLU A 148 24.20 -3.13 -11.59
CA GLU A 148 24.87 -2.90 -10.31
C GLU A 148 24.07 -1.90 -9.46
N GLU A 149 23.91 -2.22 -8.17
CA GLU A 149 23.32 -1.28 -7.21
C GLU A 149 24.34 -0.22 -6.80
N HIS A 150 23.96 1.05 -6.94
CA HIS A 150 24.73 2.19 -6.46
C HIS A 150 24.03 2.79 -5.23
N LEU A 151 24.68 2.69 -4.07
CA LEU A 151 24.20 3.31 -2.84
C LEU A 151 24.30 4.84 -2.94
N ILE A 152 23.17 5.52 -2.75
CA ILE A 152 23.08 6.98 -2.66
C ILE A 152 23.09 7.42 -1.20
N ASP A 153 22.22 6.82 -0.39
CA ASP A 153 22.09 7.13 1.03
C ASP A 153 21.53 5.92 1.79
N SER A 154 21.77 5.85 3.09
CA SER A 154 21.19 4.86 3.98
C SER A 154 20.87 5.50 5.33
N ASP A 155 19.86 5.01 6.02
CA ASP A 155 19.68 5.37 7.43
C ASP A 155 20.78 4.74 8.29
N ALA A 156 21.00 5.34 9.46
CA ALA A 156 21.88 4.76 10.44
C ALA A 156 21.29 3.43 10.91
N ILE A 157 22.08 2.36 10.86
CA ILE A 157 21.73 1.11 11.55
C ILE A 157 21.54 1.48 13.01
N ALA A 158 20.38 1.14 13.59
CA ALA A 158 20.20 1.18 15.03
C ALA A 158 21.20 0.19 15.65
N SER A 159 22.40 0.66 15.95
CA SER A 159 23.37 -0.07 16.74
C SER A 159 22.77 -0.15 18.14
N PHE A 160 22.07 -1.25 18.43
CA PHE A 160 21.77 -1.60 19.79
C PHE A 160 23.12 -1.87 20.46
N ALA A 161 23.68 -0.83 21.09
CA ALA A 161 24.70 -1.00 22.10
C ALA A 161 24.09 -1.97 23.12
N ALA A 162 24.66 -3.17 23.21
CA ALA A 162 24.30 -4.12 24.23
C ALA A 162 24.45 -3.40 25.58
N GLU A 163 23.33 -3.14 26.27
CA GLU A 163 23.37 -2.83 27.69
C GLU A 163 24.09 -4.01 28.36
N LYS A 164 25.29 -3.73 28.86
CA LYS A 164 26.00 -4.64 29.72
C LYS A 164 25.18 -4.76 31.01
N ASN A 165 24.58 -5.93 31.21
CA ASN A 165 24.21 -6.40 32.55
C ASN A 165 25.49 -6.71 33.34
#